data_AF-A0A2V7XBA9-F1
#
_entry.id   AF-A0A2V7XBA9-F1
#
_cell.length_a   1.000
_cell.length_b   1.000
_cell.length_c   1.000
_cell.angle_alpha   90.00
_cell.angle_beta   90.00
_cell.angle_gamma   90.00
#
_symmetry.space_group_name_H-M   'P 1'
#
loop_
_entity.id
_entity.type
_entity.pdbx_description
1 polymer ?
#
loop_
_entity_poly.entity_id
_entity_poly.type
_entity_poly.pdbx_seq_one_letter_code
_entity_poly.pdbx_strand_id
1 'polypeptide(L)'
;MLRAFFCMTALLAISPCAFGQVASSDTQTLQALLSELRALRQDLRVSLNRTQGSQILLARLQLQEEAVTRASDHLNDARQKLFEARVRQRELSSELKRTEEALNTAANPADNPQDLQDRIKRTKSDLEIAGNMAQQQQTTETQAEQQLRDEQDKLSAIEGQLDELVRTMGSTAQNSGRNRP
;
A
#
# COMPACT_ATOMS: atom_id res chain seq x y z
N MET A 1 -2.65 -9.37 81.57
CA MET A 1 -1.36 -9.67 80.92
C MET A 1 -0.78 -8.33 80.47
N LEU A 2 0.04 -7.67 81.31
CA LEU A 2 1.49 -7.51 81.13
C LEU A 2 1.86 -7.22 79.66
N ARG A 3 2.49 -6.11 79.24
CA ARG A 3 3.30 -5.04 79.85
C ARG A 3 3.37 -3.93 78.77
N ALA A 4 3.08 -2.67 79.08
CA ALA A 4 4.07 -1.67 79.51
C ALA A 4 5.24 -1.52 78.53
N PHE A 5 5.26 -0.43 77.76
CA PHE A 5 6.14 0.74 77.97
C PHE A 5 6.01 1.62 76.70
N PHE A 6 5.25 2.72 76.69
CA PHE A 6 5.48 3.98 77.39
C PHE A 6 6.75 4.70 76.93
N CYS A 7 6.61 6.03 76.84
CA CYS A 7 7.61 7.06 76.53
C CYS A 7 7.74 7.38 75.02
N MET A 8 7.47 8.59 74.53
CA MET A 8 7.26 9.84 75.26
C MET A 8 6.73 10.88 74.27
N THR A 9 5.46 11.23 74.41
CA THR A 9 5.02 12.59 74.12
C THR A 9 5.68 13.52 75.14
N ALA A 10 6.61 14.34 74.69
CA ALA A 10 6.88 15.65 75.28
C ALA A 10 6.86 16.63 74.10
N LEU A 11 5.85 17.51 74.06
CA LEU A 11 5.95 18.87 74.61
C LEU A 11 7.09 19.64 73.91
N LEU A 12 6.89 20.79 73.31
CA LEU A 12 5.87 21.80 73.50
C LEU A 12 6.12 22.85 72.40
N ALA A 13 5.05 23.53 72.01
CA ALA A 13 4.99 24.85 71.41
C ALA A 13 6.31 25.55 71.06
N ILE A 14 6.41 26.05 69.82
CA ILE A 14 6.43 27.48 69.54
C ILE A 14 5.82 27.67 68.15
N SER A 15 4.66 28.32 68.12
CA SER A 15 4.18 29.05 66.96
C SER A 15 4.70 30.48 67.10
N PRO A 16 5.48 31.00 66.15
CA PRO A 16 5.52 32.43 65.87
C PRO A 16 4.56 32.70 64.71
N CYS A 17 3.51 33.48 64.98
CA CYS A 17 2.84 34.21 63.92
C CYS A 17 3.88 35.10 63.23
N ALA A 18 4.22 34.77 61.98
CA ALA A 18 4.88 35.68 61.07
C ALA A 18 4.04 35.76 59.80
N PHE A 19 3.12 36.74 59.78
CA PHE A 19 2.59 37.26 58.53
C PHE A 19 3.73 37.89 57.75
N GLY A 20 3.96 37.40 56.53
CA GLY A 20 4.79 38.10 55.56
C GLY A 20 5.51 37.18 54.59
N GLN A 21 4.79 36.57 53.65
CA GLN A 21 5.12 36.46 52.21
C GLN A 21 3.89 35.90 51.45
N VAL A 22 2.78 36.66 51.45
CA VAL A 22 1.74 36.49 50.43
C VAL A 22 2.26 37.14 49.16
N ALA A 23 2.57 36.33 48.14
CA ALA A 23 2.42 36.63 46.69
C ALA A 23 3.39 35.84 45.78
N SER A 24 4.59 35.46 46.25
CA SER A 24 5.62 34.93 45.34
C SER A 24 5.54 33.42 45.09
N SER A 25 5.26 32.61 46.14
CA SER A 25 5.27 31.13 46.03
C SER A 25 4.03 30.56 45.31
N ASP A 26 2.83 31.11 45.57
CA ASP A 26 1.60 30.74 44.87
C ASP A 26 1.61 31.08 43.38
N THR A 27 2.24 32.21 43.02
CA THR A 27 2.40 32.59 41.61
C THR A 27 3.33 31.62 40.89
N GLN A 28 4.36 31.11 41.58
CA GLN A 28 5.33 30.18 41.03
C GLN A 28 4.79 28.75 40.90
N THR A 29 3.96 28.29 41.85
CA THR A 29 3.26 26.99 41.74
C THR A 29 2.13 27.04 40.70
N LEU A 30 1.39 28.14 40.59
CA LEU A 30 0.39 28.33 39.53
C LEU A 30 1.02 28.41 38.14
N GLN A 31 2.19 29.05 38.01
CA GLN A 31 2.94 29.06 36.76
C GLN A 31 3.48 27.67 36.38
N ALA A 32 3.92 26.88 37.37
CA ALA A 32 4.34 25.49 37.16
C ALA A 32 3.17 24.59 36.72
N LEU A 33 2.00 24.72 37.34
CA LEU A 33 0.80 23.99 36.92
C LEU A 33 0.33 24.42 35.51
N LEU A 34 0.39 25.70 35.17
CA LEU A 34 0.06 26.20 33.82
C LEU A 34 1.05 25.71 32.76
N SER A 35 2.35 25.61 33.08
CA SER A 35 3.35 25.09 32.16
C SER A 35 3.17 23.59 31.95
N GLU A 36 2.86 22.83 33.00
CA GLU A 36 2.49 21.41 32.91
C GLU A 36 1.21 21.19 32.10
N LEU A 37 0.16 22.00 32.29
CA LEU A 37 -1.08 21.90 31.52
C LEU A 37 -0.86 22.22 30.04
N ARG A 38 -0.01 23.21 29.75
CA ARG A 38 0.36 23.58 28.38
C ARG A 38 1.21 22.48 27.74
N ALA A 39 2.12 21.86 28.50
CA ALA A 39 2.88 20.68 28.06
C ALA A 39 1.96 19.47 27.80
N LEU A 40 1.01 19.18 28.68
CA LEU A 40 0.04 18.09 28.53
C LEU A 40 -0.88 18.30 27.32
N ARG A 41 -1.34 19.53 27.09
CA ARG A 41 -2.14 19.87 25.90
C ARG A 41 -1.32 19.74 24.62
N GLN A 42 -0.03 20.09 24.66
CA GLN A 42 0.87 19.91 23.53
C GLN A 42 1.08 18.42 23.23
N ASP A 43 1.33 17.62 24.27
CA ASP A 43 1.54 16.18 24.18
C ASP A 43 0.27 15.46 23.66
N LEU A 44 -0.91 15.85 24.16
CA LEU A 44 -2.20 15.36 23.66
C LEU A 44 -2.41 15.70 22.19
N ARG A 45 -2.14 16.94 21.76
CA ARG A 45 -2.24 17.35 20.35
C ARG A 45 -1.28 16.57 19.45
N VAL A 46 -0.05 16.34 19.93
CA VAL A 46 0.94 15.53 19.23
C VAL A 46 0.49 14.07 19.13
N SER A 47 -0.05 13.48 20.21
CA SER A 47 -0.56 12.10 20.20
C SER A 47 -1.80 11.92 19.31
N LEU A 48 -2.71 12.89 19.28
CA LEU A 48 -3.92 12.88 18.47
C LEU A 48 -3.60 12.99 16.98
N ASN A 49 -2.73 13.94 16.61
CA ASN A 49 -2.29 14.09 15.22
C ASN A 49 -1.55 12.84 14.72
N ARG A 50 -0.77 12.17 15.58
CA ARG A 50 -0.09 10.91 15.26
C ARG A 50 -1.06 9.74 15.08
N THR A 51 -2.05 9.63 15.97
CA THR A 51 -3.07 8.56 15.90
C THR A 51 -3.95 8.72 14.66
N GLN A 52 -4.42 9.94 14.37
CA GLN A 52 -5.19 10.24 13.15
C GLN A 52 -4.35 10.00 11.88
N GLY A 53 -3.08 10.39 11.88
CA GLY A 53 -2.16 10.12 10.77
C GLY A 53 -1.99 8.62 10.49
N SER A 54 -1.88 7.80 11.55
CA SER A 54 -1.79 6.34 11.41
C SER A 54 -3.05 5.73 10.81
N GLN A 55 -4.24 6.16 11.23
CA GLN A 55 -5.51 5.66 10.71
C GLN A 55 -5.70 6.01 9.23
N ILE A 56 -5.32 7.23 8.84
CA ILE A 56 -5.37 7.66 7.44
C ILE A 56 -4.40 6.84 6.58
N LEU A 57 -3.18 6.61 7.05
CA LEU A 57 -2.18 5.82 6.31
C LEU A 57 -2.61 4.35 6.18
N LEU A 58 -3.18 3.75 7.21
CA LEU A 58 -3.74 2.39 7.15
C LEU A 58 -4.91 2.30 6.17
N ALA A 59 -5.83 3.27 6.18
CA ALA A 59 -6.92 3.30 5.21
C ALA A 59 -6.41 3.44 3.78
N ARG A 60 -5.36 4.27 3.56
CA ARG A 60 -4.70 4.38 2.25
C ARG A 60 -4.00 3.10 1.84
N LEU A 61 -3.34 2.41 2.76
CA LEU A 61 -2.70 1.12 2.51
C LEU A 61 -3.73 0.11 2.02
N GLN A 62 -4.85 -0.05 2.72
CA GLN A 62 -5.93 -0.96 2.32
C GLN A 62 -6.48 -0.64 0.93
N LEU A 63 -6.77 0.64 0.66
CA LEU A 63 -7.24 1.08 -0.68
C LEU A 63 -6.20 0.79 -1.77
N GLN A 64 -4.92 0.90 -1.44
CA GLN A 64 -3.82 0.66 -2.36
C GLN A 64 -3.60 -0.83 -2.62
N GLU A 65 -3.71 -1.69 -1.61
CA GLU A 65 -3.68 -3.15 -1.76
C GLU A 65 -4.83 -3.65 -2.66
N GLU A 66 -6.03 -3.09 -2.51
CA GLU A 66 -7.13 -3.36 -3.41
C GLU A 66 -6.86 -2.87 -4.84
N ALA A 67 -6.21 -1.71 -5.00
CA ALA A 67 -5.83 -1.17 -6.31
C ALA A 67 -4.81 -2.08 -7.01
N VAL A 68 -3.79 -2.57 -6.28
CA VAL A 68 -2.81 -3.54 -6.78
C VAL A 68 -3.50 -4.85 -7.16
N THR A 69 -4.44 -5.34 -6.35
CA THR A 69 -5.21 -6.56 -6.65
C THR A 69 -6.00 -6.40 -7.96
N ARG A 70 -6.74 -5.30 -8.11
CA ARG A 70 -7.48 -5.01 -9.35
C ARG A 70 -6.56 -4.87 -10.56
N ALA A 71 -5.41 -4.21 -10.41
CA ALA A 71 -4.44 -4.08 -11.50
C ALA A 71 -3.83 -5.44 -11.89
N SER A 72 -3.61 -6.32 -10.90
CA SER A 72 -3.14 -7.69 -11.14
C SER A 72 -4.19 -8.52 -11.87
N ASP A 73 -5.46 -8.44 -11.48
CA ASP A 73 -6.55 -9.12 -12.18
C ASP A 73 -6.69 -8.65 -13.62
N HIS A 74 -6.59 -7.33 -13.86
CA HIS A 74 -6.60 -6.75 -15.19
C HIS A 74 -5.43 -7.24 -16.06
N LEU A 75 -4.22 -7.34 -15.49
CA LEU A 75 -3.06 -7.92 -16.19
C LEU A 75 -3.28 -9.40 -16.53
N ASN A 76 -3.86 -10.17 -15.62
CA ASN A 76 -4.14 -11.59 -15.85
C ASN A 76 -5.16 -11.79 -16.98
N ASP A 77 -6.24 -10.99 -17.01
CA ASP A 77 -7.21 -10.98 -18.10
C ASP A 77 -6.57 -10.57 -19.45
N ALA A 78 -5.75 -9.51 -19.46
CA ALA A 78 -5.05 -9.09 -20.66
C ALA A 78 -4.09 -10.18 -21.19
N ARG A 79 -3.37 -10.86 -20.30
CA ARG A 79 -2.50 -12.00 -20.65
C ARG A 79 -3.29 -13.17 -21.22
N GLN A 80 -4.45 -13.48 -20.64
CA GLN A 80 -5.32 -14.53 -21.15
C GLN A 80 -5.81 -14.20 -22.57
N LYS A 81 -6.28 -12.98 -22.80
CA LYS A 81 -6.73 -12.53 -24.13
C LYS A 81 -5.61 -12.55 -25.17
N LEU A 82 -4.40 -12.14 -24.79
CA LEU A 82 -3.22 -12.22 -25.65
C LEU A 82 -2.87 -13.68 -25.98
N PHE A 83 -2.96 -14.58 -25.00
CA PHE A 83 -2.73 -16.01 -25.22
C PHE A 83 -3.74 -16.58 -26.21
N GLU A 84 -5.04 -16.33 -26.01
CA GLU A 84 -6.11 -16.77 -26.92
C GLU A 84 -5.90 -16.24 -28.35
N ALA A 85 -5.54 -14.97 -28.50
CA ALA A 85 -5.25 -14.38 -29.80
C ALA A 85 -4.05 -15.05 -30.49
N ARG A 86 -2.99 -15.36 -29.75
CA ARG A 86 -1.80 -16.06 -30.27
C ARG A 86 -2.09 -17.52 -30.63
N VAL A 87 -2.96 -18.19 -29.89
CA VAL A 87 -3.41 -19.55 -30.22
C VAL A 87 -4.16 -19.53 -31.56
N ARG A 88 -5.15 -18.65 -31.73
CA ARG A 88 -5.86 -18.49 -33.01
C ARG A 88 -4.91 -18.17 -34.17
N GLN A 89 -3.94 -17.28 -33.96
CA GLN A 89 -2.94 -16.96 -34.99
C GLN A 89 -2.12 -18.19 -35.39
N ARG A 90 -1.72 -19.02 -34.41
CA ARG A 90 -0.97 -20.26 -34.66
C ARG A 90 -1.81 -21.30 -35.40
N GLU A 91 -3.08 -21.44 -35.06
CA GLU A 91 -4.03 -22.33 -35.74
C GLU A 91 -4.19 -21.94 -37.21
N LEU A 92 -4.46 -20.67 -37.50
CA LEU A 92 -4.57 -20.15 -38.86
C LEU A 92 -3.26 -20.31 -39.63
N SER A 93 -2.11 -20.09 -38.99
CA SER A 93 -0.80 -20.32 -39.62
C SER A 93 -0.58 -21.79 -39.98
N SER A 94 -1.00 -22.71 -39.10
CA SER A 94 -0.93 -24.15 -39.39
C SER A 94 -1.89 -24.56 -40.50
N GLU A 95 -3.10 -24.01 -40.54
CA GLU A 95 -4.07 -24.29 -41.61
C GLU A 95 -3.55 -23.77 -42.96
N LEU A 96 -2.97 -22.56 -42.96
CA LEU A 96 -2.38 -21.97 -44.16
C LEU A 96 -1.27 -22.86 -44.72
N LYS A 97 -0.35 -23.34 -43.87
CA LYS A 97 0.71 -24.25 -44.31
C LYS A 97 0.16 -25.55 -44.91
N ARG A 98 -0.83 -26.17 -44.26
CA ARG A 98 -1.46 -27.41 -44.76
C ARG A 98 -2.16 -27.20 -46.10
N THR A 99 -2.83 -26.07 -46.28
CA THR A 99 -3.51 -25.74 -47.55
C THR A 99 -2.52 -25.39 -48.67
N GLU A 100 -1.43 -24.69 -48.35
CA GLU A 100 -0.32 -24.44 -49.30
C GLU A 100 0.39 -25.74 -49.70
N GLU A 101 0.64 -26.65 -48.76
CA GLU A 101 1.20 -27.98 -49.03
C GLU A 101 0.27 -28.84 -49.91
N ALA A 102 -1.03 -28.83 -49.64
CA ALA A 102 -2.02 -29.52 -50.45
C ALA A 102 -2.06 -28.97 -51.89
N LEU A 103 -1.99 -27.65 -52.05
CA LEU A 103 -1.93 -27.02 -53.38
C LEU A 103 -0.65 -27.38 -54.14
N ASN A 104 0.49 -27.43 -53.46
CA ASN A 104 1.77 -27.82 -54.06
C ASN A 104 1.83 -29.30 -54.46
N THR A 105 1.06 -30.15 -53.78
CA THR A 105 1.01 -31.61 -54.03
C THR A 105 -0.10 -31.99 -55.01
N ALA A 106 -1.01 -31.08 -55.34
CA ALA A 106 -2.12 -31.30 -56.27
C ALA A 106 -1.58 -31.54 -57.69
N ALA A 107 -1.38 -32.81 -58.02
CA ALA A 107 -0.90 -33.25 -59.33
C ALA A 107 -2.04 -33.43 -60.36
N ASN A 108 -3.30 -33.53 -59.89
CA ASN A 108 -4.45 -33.80 -60.75
C ASN A 108 -5.37 -32.58 -60.88
N PRO A 109 -5.92 -32.31 -62.08
CA PRO A 109 -6.90 -31.24 -62.29
C PRO A 109 -8.24 -31.46 -61.57
N ALA A 110 -8.50 -32.67 -61.05
CA ALA A 110 -9.67 -32.97 -60.21
C ALA A 110 -9.57 -32.39 -58.79
N ASP A 111 -8.38 -31.95 -58.36
CA ASP A 111 -8.12 -31.45 -57.00
C ASP A 111 -8.57 -29.98 -56.80
N ASN A 112 -9.29 -29.41 -57.77
CA ASN A 112 -9.85 -28.05 -57.75
C ASN A 112 -8.86 -27.00 -57.18
N PRO A 113 -7.70 -26.78 -57.82
CA PRO A 113 -6.64 -25.90 -57.31
C PRO A 113 -7.10 -24.46 -57.03
N GLN A 114 -8.17 -24.02 -57.70
CA GLN A 114 -8.77 -22.70 -57.49
C GLN A 114 -9.47 -22.58 -56.13
N ASP A 115 -10.13 -23.63 -55.64
CA ASP A 115 -10.72 -23.64 -54.29
C ASP A 115 -9.63 -23.55 -53.22
N LEU A 116 -8.54 -24.29 -53.39
CA LEU A 116 -7.38 -24.21 -52.50
C LEU A 116 -6.74 -22.81 -52.50
N GLN A 117 -6.60 -22.16 -53.66
CA GLN A 117 -6.12 -20.79 -53.74
C GLN A 117 -7.06 -19.79 -53.05
N ASP A 118 -8.37 -19.94 -53.21
CA ASP A 118 -9.34 -19.05 -52.57
C ASP A 118 -9.37 -19.25 -51.05
N ARG A 119 -9.23 -20.51 -50.58
CA ARG A 119 -9.03 -20.80 -49.16
C ARG A 119 -7.75 -20.18 -48.62
N ILE A 120 -6.62 -20.32 -49.31
CA ILE A 120 -5.35 -19.68 -48.94
C ILE A 120 -5.51 -18.16 -48.81
N LYS A 121 -6.20 -17.50 -49.75
CA LYS A 121 -6.46 -16.04 -49.68
C LYS A 121 -7.29 -15.68 -48.45
N ARG A 122 -8.36 -16.43 -48.16
CA ARG A 122 -9.21 -16.21 -46.98
C ARG A 122 -8.41 -16.40 -45.69
N THR A 123 -7.72 -17.52 -45.54
CA THR A 123 -6.90 -17.80 -44.34
C THR A 123 -5.78 -16.76 -44.16
N LYS A 124 -5.18 -16.25 -45.25
CA LYS A 124 -4.22 -15.13 -45.17
C LYS A 124 -4.85 -13.86 -44.64
N SER A 125 -6.03 -13.49 -45.12
CA SER A 125 -6.79 -12.34 -44.61
C SER A 125 -7.14 -12.51 -43.14
N ASP A 126 -7.61 -13.69 -42.74
CA ASP A 126 -7.96 -13.98 -41.35
C ASP A 126 -6.73 -13.95 -40.44
N LEU A 127 -5.58 -14.41 -40.93
CA LEU A 127 -4.31 -14.38 -40.20
C LEU A 127 -3.80 -12.95 -40.01
N GLU A 128 -3.99 -12.06 -40.99
CA GLU A 128 -3.69 -10.63 -40.86
C GLU A 128 -4.58 -9.98 -39.79
N ILE A 129 -5.89 -10.24 -39.82
CA ILE A 129 -6.84 -9.76 -38.81
C ILE A 129 -6.44 -10.27 -37.41
N ALA A 130 -6.15 -11.57 -37.29
CA ALA A 130 -5.71 -12.18 -36.04
C ALA A 130 -4.37 -11.59 -35.54
N GLY A 131 -3.44 -11.29 -36.45
CA GLY A 131 -2.19 -10.61 -36.14
C GLY A 131 -2.40 -9.21 -35.58
N ASN A 132 -3.27 -8.42 -36.22
CA ASN A 132 -3.63 -7.09 -35.73
C ASN A 132 -4.30 -7.14 -34.35
N MET A 133 -5.21 -8.10 -34.13
CA MET A 133 -5.83 -8.33 -32.83
C MET A 133 -4.79 -8.71 -31.76
N ALA A 134 -3.87 -9.63 -32.08
CA ALA A 134 -2.81 -10.03 -31.15
C ALA A 134 -1.89 -8.85 -30.78
N GLN A 135 -1.55 -7.99 -31.75
CA GLN A 135 -0.76 -6.79 -31.50
C GLN A 135 -1.48 -5.79 -30.60
N GLN A 136 -2.79 -5.62 -30.81
CA GLN A 136 -3.62 -4.79 -29.93
C GLN A 136 -3.66 -5.36 -28.51
N GLN A 137 -3.91 -6.66 -28.35
CA GLN A 137 -3.90 -7.31 -27.03
C GLN A 137 -2.53 -7.24 -26.36
N GLN A 138 -1.44 -7.31 -27.12
CA GLN A 138 -0.10 -7.14 -26.58
C GLN A 138 0.13 -5.72 -26.04
N THR A 139 -0.42 -4.72 -26.72
CA THR A 139 -0.37 -3.33 -26.26
C THR A 139 -1.17 -3.17 -24.96
N THR A 140 -2.35 -3.76 -24.88
CA THR A 140 -3.18 -3.78 -23.66
C THR A 140 -2.48 -4.49 -22.50
N GLU A 141 -1.81 -5.62 -22.75
CA GLU A 141 -1.05 -6.33 -21.72
C GLU A 141 0.13 -5.50 -21.20
N THR A 142 0.87 -4.83 -22.08
CA THR A 142 1.96 -3.93 -21.70
C THR A 142 1.45 -2.76 -20.86
N GLN A 143 0.29 -2.18 -21.22
CA GLN A 143 -0.33 -1.10 -20.45
C GLN A 143 -0.81 -1.58 -19.07
N ALA A 144 -1.42 -2.76 -18.99
CA ALA A 144 -1.84 -3.35 -17.73
C ALA A 144 -0.65 -3.67 -16.81
N GLU A 145 0.47 -4.13 -17.39
CA GLU A 145 1.70 -4.37 -16.65
C GLU A 145 2.28 -3.06 -16.08
N GLN A 146 2.28 -1.99 -16.88
CA GLN A 146 2.71 -0.68 -16.41
C GLN A 146 1.82 -0.16 -15.28
N GLN A 147 0.50 -0.30 -15.40
CA GLN A 147 -0.45 0.07 -14.34
C GLN A 147 -0.17 -0.69 -13.04
N LEU A 148 0.07 -2.00 -13.12
CA LEU A 148 0.40 -2.79 -11.94
C LEU A 148 1.68 -2.30 -11.26
N ARG A 149 2.72 -1.98 -12.04
CA ARG A 149 3.98 -1.41 -11.51
C ARG A 149 3.74 -0.06 -10.82
N ASP A 150 2.97 0.83 -11.46
CA ASP A 150 2.66 2.13 -10.87
C ASP A 150 1.90 2.00 -9.54
N GLU A 151 0.97 1.05 -9.42
CA GLU A 151 0.26 0.79 -8.16
C GLU A 151 1.14 0.13 -7.10
N GLN A 152 2.10 -0.71 -7.50
CA GLN A 152 3.09 -1.30 -6.58
C GLN A 152 4.08 -0.25 -6.04
N ASP A 153 4.48 0.71 -6.88
CA ASP A 153 5.34 1.82 -6.47
C ASP A 153 4.63 2.72 -5.44
N LYS A 154 3.34 3.02 -5.67
CA LYS A 154 2.50 3.74 -4.69
C LYS A 154 2.35 2.97 -3.38
N LEU A 155 2.17 1.65 -3.44
CA LEU A 155 2.10 0.81 -2.24
C LEU A 155 3.39 0.90 -1.44
N SER A 156 4.53 0.70 -2.11
CA SER A 156 5.87 0.81 -1.51
C SER A 156 6.10 2.18 -0.86
N ALA A 157 5.59 3.25 -1.48
CA ALA A 157 5.68 4.59 -0.91
C ALA A 157 4.83 4.76 0.37
N ILE A 158 3.63 4.17 0.42
CA ILE A 158 2.78 4.20 1.63
C ILE A 158 3.42 3.38 2.75
N GLU A 159 3.96 2.21 2.44
CA GLU A 159 4.69 1.37 3.40
C GLU A 159 5.89 2.12 3.99
N GLY A 160 6.68 2.81 3.16
CA GLY A 160 7.78 3.64 3.63
C GLY A 160 7.34 4.80 4.54
N GLN A 161 6.19 5.42 4.26
CA GLN A 161 5.60 6.43 5.14
C GLN A 161 5.13 5.84 6.48
N LEU A 162 4.60 4.61 6.47
CA LEU A 162 4.18 3.90 7.67
C LEU A 162 5.38 3.53 8.54
N ASP A 163 6.46 3.03 7.95
CA ASP A 163 7.71 2.69 8.67
C ASP A 163 8.33 3.91 9.34
N GLU A 164 8.36 5.06 8.64
CA GLU A 164 8.86 6.31 9.21
C GLU A 164 7.95 6.81 10.35
N LEU A 165 6.63 6.68 10.21
CA LEU A 165 5.69 6.99 11.30
C LEU A 165 5.97 6.09 12.53
N VAL A 166 6.15 4.79 12.33
CA VAL A 166 6.47 3.84 13.41
C VAL A 166 7.81 4.19 14.07
N ARG A 167 8.83 4.51 13.28
CA ARG A 167 10.16 4.91 13.77
C ARG A 167 10.11 6.19 14.60
N THR A 168 9.40 7.21 14.13
CA THR A 168 9.24 8.49 14.84
C THR A 168 8.43 8.35 16.13
N MET A 169 7.46 7.43 16.16
CA MET A 169 6.74 7.06 17.39
C MET A 169 7.67 6.36 18.39
N GLY A 170 8.46 5.37 17.94
CA GLY A 170 9.41 4.64 18.80
C GLY A 170 10.52 5.52 19.38
N SER A 171 11.07 6.44 18.58
CA SER A 171 12.12 7.36 19.02
C SER A 171 11.62 8.38 20.05
N THR A 172 10.39 8.89 19.89
CA THR A 172 9.80 9.82 20.86
C THR A 172 9.57 9.15 22.22
N ALA A 173 9.09 7.89 22.23
CA ALA A 173 8.89 7.12 23.47
C ALA A 173 10.21 6.92 24.22
N GLN A 174 11.29 6.62 23.49
CA GLN A 174 12.62 6.39 24.08
C GLN A 174 13.25 7.68 24.65
N ASN A 175 13.02 8.84 24.02
CA ASN A 175 13.48 10.13 24.53
C ASN A 175 12.69 10.58 25.78
N SER A 176 11.40 10.26 25.87
CA SER A 176 10.57 10.59 27.03
C SER A 176 10.96 9.78 28.28
N GLY A 177 11.43 8.54 28.10
CA GLY A 177 11.96 7.71 29.20
C GLY A 177 13.34 8.14 29.70
N ARG A 178 14.14 8.82 28.87
CA ARG A 178 15.51 9.22 29.21
C ARG A 178 15.60 10.58 29.94
N ASN A 179 14.52 11.35 29.94
CA ASN A 179 14.44 12.68 30.56
C ASN A 179 13.69 12.68 31.91
N ARG A 180 13.48 11.51 32.53
CA ARG A 180 12.96 11.43 33.91
C ARG A 180 14.14 11.46 34.90
N PRO A 181 14.27 12.50 35.75
CA PRO A 181 15.28 12.56 36.81
C PRO A 181 15.01 11.55 37.93
#